data_AF-X1JZE8-F1
#
_entry.id   AF-X1JZE8-F1
#
_cell.length_a   1.000
_cell.length_b   1.000
_cell.length_c   1.000
_cell.angle_alpha   90.00
_cell.angle_beta   90.00
_cell.angle_gamma   90.00
#
_symmetry.space_group_name_H-M   'P 1'
#
loop_
_entity.id
_entity.type
_entity.pdbx_description
1 polymer ?
#
loop_
_entity_poly.entity_id
_entity_poly.type
_entity_poly.pdbx_seq_one_letter_code
_entity_poly.pdbx_strand_id
1 'polypeptide(L)'
;MSRSIALEHQDHARRLTRAATDEFGAFLSRPQWDWFTTHTFKAEYVSPKEGDRHYFAWLNSLCLAARVRGHGRPFWFRGTEFQDRGTLHFHSLIGGVGDIRRLLFKDFWELHGFARVEKYEADRGANYYVGKYLTKEQADIRFSHNLKQELSGRVEA
;
A
#
# COMPACT_ATOMS: atom_id res chain seq x y z
N MET A 1 -36.54 -9.04 -14.67
CA MET A 1 -35.93 -9.86 -13.60
C MET A 1 -36.69 -9.63 -12.30
N SER A 2 -36.99 -10.70 -11.54
CA SER A 2 -37.64 -10.56 -10.23
C SER A 2 -36.72 -9.85 -9.23
N ARG A 3 -37.28 -9.00 -8.38
CA ARG A 3 -36.57 -8.27 -7.30
C ARG A 3 -35.78 -9.20 -6.38
N SER A 4 -36.24 -10.45 -6.20
CA SER A 4 -35.57 -11.48 -5.39
C SER A 4 -34.23 -11.93 -6.00
N ILE A 5 -34.19 -12.15 -7.31
CA ILE A 5 -32.98 -12.61 -8.02
C ILE A 5 -31.90 -11.51 -7.98
N ALA A 6 -32.31 -10.25 -8.13
CA ALA A 6 -31.39 -9.11 -8.04
C ALA A 6 -30.76 -8.97 -6.64
N LEU A 7 -31.52 -9.21 -5.57
CA LEU A 7 -31.02 -9.19 -4.19
C LEU A 7 -30.04 -10.34 -3.91
N GLU A 8 -30.37 -11.56 -4.35
CA GLU A 8 -29.48 -12.72 -4.21
C GLU A 8 -28.15 -12.51 -4.94
N HIS A 9 -28.18 -11.96 -6.15
CA HIS A 9 -26.96 -11.64 -6.91
C HIS A 9 -26.10 -10.59 -6.20
N GLN A 10 -26.71 -9.56 -5.61
CA GLN A 10 -26.00 -8.53 -4.84
C GLN A 10 -25.35 -9.11 -3.58
N ASP A 11 -26.05 -9.98 -2.86
CA ASP A 11 -25.51 -10.62 -1.65
C ASP A 11 -24.39 -11.61 -1.99
N HIS A 12 -24.52 -12.35 -3.09
CA HIS A 12 -23.46 -13.22 -3.58
C HIS A 12 -22.20 -12.43 -3.96
N ALA A 13 -22.36 -11.33 -4.71
CA ALA A 13 -21.25 -10.45 -5.07
C ALA A 13 -20.56 -9.86 -3.83
N ARG A 14 -21.33 -9.41 -2.82
CA ARG A 14 -20.77 -8.92 -1.55
C ARG A 14 -19.95 -9.98 -0.81
N ARG A 15 -20.43 -11.23 -0.77
CA ARG A 15 -19.70 -12.34 -0.14
C ARG A 15 -18.39 -12.64 -0.87
N LEU A 16 -18.40 -12.65 -2.20
CA LEU A 16 -17.19 -12.86 -3.01
C LEU A 16 -16.17 -11.72 -2.81
N THR A 17 -16.62 -10.47 -2.81
CA THR A 17 -15.75 -9.31 -2.55
C THR A 17 -15.10 -9.37 -1.17
N ARG A 18 -15.87 -9.77 -0.15
CA ARG A 18 -15.33 -9.97 1.20
C ARG A 18 -14.28 -11.08 1.23
N ALA A 19 -14.60 -12.25 0.67
CA ALA A 19 -13.65 -13.37 0.62
C ALA A 19 -12.36 -12.99 -0.12
N ALA A 20 -12.46 -12.30 -1.26
CA ALA A 20 -11.29 -11.83 -1.99
C ALA A 20 -10.45 -10.83 -1.18
N THR A 21 -11.10 -9.91 -0.45
CA THR A 21 -10.41 -8.96 0.44
C THR A 21 -9.70 -9.67 1.58
N ASP A 22 -10.36 -10.66 2.19
CA ASP A 22 -9.82 -11.43 3.32
C ASP A 22 -8.62 -12.28 2.88
N GLU A 23 -8.72 -12.97 1.75
CA GLU A 23 -7.63 -13.76 1.17
C GLU A 23 -6.43 -12.90 0.75
N PHE A 24 -6.70 -11.74 0.14
CA PHE A 24 -5.62 -10.84 -0.26
C PHE A 24 -4.95 -10.18 0.95
N GLY A 25 -5.72 -9.85 1.99
CA GLY A 25 -5.18 -9.43 3.29
C GLY A 25 -4.30 -10.52 3.91
N ALA A 26 -4.75 -11.78 3.89
CA ALA A 26 -3.96 -12.92 4.37
C ALA A 26 -2.67 -13.11 3.56
N PHE A 27 -2.72 -12.97 2.24
CA PHE A 27 -1.54 -12.98 1.37
C PHE A 27 -0.55 -11.86 1.74
N LEU A 28 -1.03 -10.64 1.93
CA LEU A 28 -0.21 -9.50 2.36
C LEU A 28 0.23 -9.61 3.83
N SER A 29 -0.24 -10.58 4.60
CA SER A 29 0.22 -10.81 5.98
C SER A 29 1.52 -11.60 6.06
N ARG A 30 1.94 -12.25 4.95
CA ARG A 30 3.10 -13.14 4.93
C ARG A 30 4.44 -12.41 5.09
N PRO A 31 4.69 -11.26 4.42
CA PRO A 31 5.94 -10.53 4.59
C PRO A 31 6.04 -9.85 5.96
N GLN A 32 7.26 -9.75 6.49
CA GLN A 32 7.51 -8.94 7.68
C GLN A 32 7.58 -7.46 7.33
N TRP A 33 6.46 -6.75 7.43
CA TRP A 33 6.41 -5.31 7.21
C TRP A 33 6.99 -4.53 8.39
N ASP A 34 7.70 -3.46 8.08
CA ASP A 34 8.22 -2.53 9.08
C ASP A 34 7.31 -1.33 9.24
N TRP A 35 6.82 -0.75 8.13
CA TRP A 35 6.04 0.48 8.10
C TRP A 35 4.71 0.32 7.37
N PHE A 36 3.71 1.04 7.87
CA PHE A 36 2.51 1.40 7.12
C PHE A 36 2.57 2.89 6.80
N THR A 37 2.31 3.25 5.54
CA THR A 37 2.38 4.64 5.11
C THR A 37 1.16 5.06 4.32
N THR A 38 0.67 6.27 4.58
CA THR A 38 -0.31 6.92 3.71
C THR A 38 0.26 8.21 3.15
N HIS A 39 -0.10 8.53 1.91
CA HIS A 39 0.41 9.68 1.19
C HIS A 39 -0.74 10.37 0.45
N THR A 40 -1.09 11.58 0.87
CA THR A 40 -2.13 12.40 0.24
C THR A 40 -1.47 13.60 -0.41
N PHE A 41 -1.87 13.96 -1.64
CA PHE A 41 -1.46 15.23 -2.23
C PHE A 41 -2.27 16.40 -1.66
N LYS A 42 -1.65 17.58 -1.52
CA LYS A 42 -2.37 18.81 -1.14
C LYS A 42 -3.10 19.48 -2.31
N ALA A 43 -2.68 19.19 -3.53
CA ALA A 43 -3.32 19.70 -4.74
C ALA A 43 -4.63 18.94 -5.00
N GLU A 44 -5.66 19.65 -5.48
CA GLU A 44 -6.96 19.07 -5.78
C GLU A 44 -6.86 17.98 -6.85
N TYR A 45 -6.05 18.23 -7.87
CA TYR A 45 -5.74 17.28 -8.93
C TYR A 45 -4.23 17.09 -9.09
N VAL A 46 -3.82 15.83 -9.18
CA VAL A 46 -2.49 15.41 -9.62
C VAL A 46 -2.70 14.26 -10.60
N SER A 47 -2.06 14.32 -11.78
CA SER A 47 -2.19 13.23 -12.74
C SER A 47 -1.56 11.94 -12.18
N PRO A 48 -2.06 10.73 -12.52
CA PRO A 48 -1.47 9.47 -12.04
C PRO A 48 0.04 9.36 -12.30
N LYS A 49 0.49 9.87 -13.46
CA LYS A 49 1.91 9.88 -13.85
C LYS A 49 2.77 10.78 -12.94
N GLU A 50 2.27 11.96 -12.59
CA GLU A 50 2.96 12.86 -11.65
C GLU A 50 2.94 12.29 -10.24
N GLY A 51 1.79 11.73 -9.82
CA GLY A 51 1.65 11.07 -8.53
C GLY A 51 2.68 9.95 -8.34
N ASP A 52 2.84 9.10 -9.36
CA ASP A 52 3.87 8.07 -9.41
C ASP A 52 5.28 8.64 -9.30
N ARG A 53 5.59 9.70 -10.06
CA ARG A 53 6.92 10.32 -10.02
C ARG A 53 7.27 10.80 -8.61
N HIS A 54 6.35 11.45 -7.90
CA HIS A 54 6.56 11.91 -6.53
C HIS A 54 6.71 10.75 -5.55
N TYR A 55 5.85 9.73 -5.65
CA TYR A 55 5.95 8.52 -4.82
C TYR A 55 7.30 7.81 -5.00
N PHE A 56 7.75 7.63 -6.25
CA PHE A 56 9.02 6.96 -6.51
C PHE A 56 10.23 7.81 -6.13
N ALA A 57 10.15 9.15 -6.22
CA ALA A 57 11.20 10.02 -5.69
C ALA A 57 11.35 9.85 -4.17
N TRP A 58 10.23 9.84 -3.43
CA TRP A 58 10.20 9.57 -2.00
C TRP A 58 10.77 8.17 -1.66
N LEU A 59 10.36 7.14 -2.40
CA LEU A 59 10.83 5.77 -2.22
C LEU A 59 12.33 5.62 -2.54
N ASN A 60 12.83 6.33 -3.54
CA ASN A 60 14.25 6.31 -3.90
C ASN A 60 15.10 6.93 -2.79
N SER A 61 14.63 7.98 -2.12
CA SER A 61 15.26 8.51 -0.90
C SER A 61 15.29 7.46 0.22
N LEU A 62 14.26 6.62 0.34
CA LEU A 62 14.23 5.54 1.33
C LEU A 62 15.21 4.42 0.99
N CYS A 63 15.32 4.06 -0.29
CA CYS A 63 16.32 3.12 -0.77
C CYS A 63 17.75 3.62 -0.49
N LEU A 64 18.00 4.92 -0.67
CA LEU A 64 19.30 5.52 -0.33
C LEU A 64 19.57 5.44 1.16
N ALA A 65 18.61 5.81 2.01
CA ALA A 65 18.76 5.73 3.46
C ALA A 65 19.01 4.28 3.93
N ALA A 66 18.27 3.32 3.39
CA ALA A 66 18.46 1.90 3.66
C ALA A 66 19.88 1.44 3.32
N ARG A 67 20.36 1.80 2.12
CA ARG A 67 21.74 1.50 1.69
C ARG A 67 22.78 2.11 2.63
N VAL A 68 22.63 3.38 3.00
CA VAL A 68 23.57 4.09 3.90
C VAL A 68 23.60 3.45 5.29
N ARG A 69 22.48 2.87 5.75
CA ARG A 69 22.34 2.19 7.03
C ARG A 69 22.76 0.71 6.99
N GLY A 70 23.22 0.21 5.82
CA GLY A 70 23.63 -1.18 5.64
C GLY A 70 22.47 -2.16 5.50
N HIS A 71 21.25 -1.68 5.25
CA HIS A 71 20.12 -2.54 4.91
C HIS A 71 20.12 -2.89 3.42
N GLY A 72 19.44 -3.98 3.08
CA GLY A 72 19.12 -4.33 1.68
C GLY A 72 18.15 -3.34 1.05
N ARG A 73 17.80 -3.56 -0.23
CA ARG A 73 16.77 -2.76 -0.89
C ARG A 73 15.41 -3.01 -0.23
N PRO A 74 14.67 -1.97 0.20
CA PRO A 74 13.33 -2.14 0.75
C PRO A 74 12.41 -2.87 -0.23
N PHE A 75 11.52 -3.71 0.29
CA PHE A 75 10.40 -4.28 -0.45
C PHE A 75 9.12 -3.56 -0.07
N TRP A 76 8.17 -3.47 -1.00
CA TRP A 76 6.97 -2.68 -0.78
C TRP A 76 5.77 -3.17 -1.59
N PHE A 77 4.59 -2.81 -1.07
CA PHE A 77 3.29 -2.89 -1.72
C PHE A 77 2.64 -1.50 -1.68
N ARG A 78 1.94 -1.08 -2.74
CA ARG A 78 1.18 0.16 -2.81
C ARG A 78 -0.18 -0.06 -3.47
N GLY A 79 -1.23 0.45 -2.86
CA GLY A 79 -2.53 0.69 -3.50
C GLY A 79 -2.76 2.19 -3.73
N THR A 80 -3.31 2.54 -4.87
CA THR A 80 -3.75 3.90 -5.20
C THR A 80 -5.26 4.04 -5.02
N GLU A 81 -5.68 5.10 -4.36
CA GLU A 81 -7.07 5.51 -4.17
C GLU A 81 -7.30 6.89 -4.80
N PHE A 82 -8.35 6.98 -5.62
CA PHE A 82 -8.90 8.25 -6.05
C PHE A 82 -9.92 8.70 -5.02
N GLN A 83 -9.64 9.81 -4.33
CA GLN A 83 -10.66 10.46 -3.51
C GLN A 83 -11.65 11.23 -4.40
N ASP A 84 -12.87 11.45 -3.90
CA ASP A 84 -13.99 12.07 -4.65
C ASP A 84 -13.66 13.42 -5.31
N ARG A 85 -12.59 14.09 -4.87
CA ARG A 85 -12.12 15.38 -5.41
C ARG A 85 -11.02 15.27 -6.49
N GLY A 86 -10.65 14.05 -6.91
CA GLY A 86 -9.53 13.80 -7.82
C GLY A 86 -8.16 13.76 -7.13
N THR A 87 -8.13 13.90 -5.80
CA THR A 87 -6.91 13.84 -5.01
C THR A 87 -6.42 12.40 -4.92
N LEU A 88 -5.23 12.15 -5.46
CA LEU A 88 -4.56 10.87 -5.35
C LEU A 88 -4.14 10.62 -3.90
N HIS A 89 -4.42 9.41 -3.44
CA HIS A 89 -4.03 8.94 -2.13
C HIS A 89 -3.40 7.56 -2.23
N PHE A 90 -2.20 7.39 -1.68
CA PHE A 90 -1.51 6.11 -1.68
C PHE A 90 -1.52 5.50 -0.29
N HIS A 91 -1.75 4.19 -0.23
CA HIS A 91 -1.49 3.36 0.93
C HIS A 91 -0.35 2.41 0.61
N SER A 92 0.59 2.24 1.53
CA SER A 92 1.73 1.37 1.27
C SER A 92 2.18 0.61 2.51
N LEU A 93 2.67 -0.60 2.26
CA LEU A 93 3.36 -1.43 3.23
C LEU A 93 4.82 -1.49 2.78
N ILE A 94 5.75 -1.31 3.72
CA ILE A 94 7.18 -1.26 3.42
C ILE A 94 7.93 -2.11 4.44
N GLY A 95 8.85 -2.94 3.96
CA GLY A 95 9.74 -3.74 4.81
C GLY A 95 11.19 -3.66 4.35
N GLY A 96 12.10 -4.13 5.20
CA GLY A 96 13.55 -4.03 4.99
C GLY A 96 14.12 -2.64 5.29
N VAL A 97 13.46 -1.88 6.16
CA VAL A 97 13.85 -0.51 6.53
C VAL A 97 14.27 -0.37 7.99
N GLY A 98 14.05 -1.40 8.82
CA GLY A 98 14.64 -1.50 10.16
C GLY A 98 14.37 -0.28 11.05
N ASP A 99 15.44 0.33 11.55
CA ASP A 99 15.39 1.44 12.52
C ASP A 99 15.44 2.84 11.86
N ILE A 100 15.31 2.94 10.54
CA ILE A 100 15.30 4.22 9.83
C ILE A 100 14.24 5.15 10.44
N ARG A 101 14.59 6.42 10.64
CA ARG A 101 13.72 7.40 11.29
C ARG A 101 12.54 7.77 10.38
N ARG A 102 11.36 7.21 10.68
CA ARG A 102 10.09 7.47 9.97
C ARG A 102 9.76 8.95 9.79
N LEU A 103 10.02 9.78 10.81
CA LEU A 103 9.68 11.21 10.79
C LEU A 103 10.35 11.95 9.63
N LEU A 104 11.60 11.60 9.29
CA LEU A 104 12.30 12.18 8.13
C LEU A 104 11.53 11.95 6.82
N PHE A 105 10.95 10.75 6.67
CA PHE A 105 10.21 10.38 5.48
C PHE A 105 8.81 10.98 5.44
N LYS A 106 8.20 11.21 6.61
CA LYS A 106 7.01 12.06 6.68
C LYS A 106 7.35 13.47 6.16
N ASP A 107 8.43 14.07 6.64
CA ASP A 107 8.83 15.44 6.28
C ASP A 107 9.17 15.56 4.78
N PHE A 108 9.80 14.55 4.18
CA PHE A 108 10.05 14.53 2.73
C PHE A 108 8.77 14.58 1.90
N TRP A 109 7.66 14.02 2.38
CA TRP A 109 6.39 14.08 1.67
C TRP A 109 5.66 15.42 1.84
N GLU A 110 5.98 16.21 2.87
CA GLU A 110 5.32 17.50 3.14
C GLU A 110 5.49 18.52 1.99
N LEU A 111 6.51 18.32 1.16
CA LEU A 111 6.69 19.07 -0.09
C LEU A 111 5.51 18.90 -1.06
N HIS A 112 4.85 17.75 -1.04
CA HIS A 112 3.80 17.35 -1.98
C HIS A 112 2.41 17.24 -1.34
N GLY A 113 2.34 17.02 -0.02
CA GLY A 113 1.08 16.99 0.72
C GLY A 113 1.23 16.46 2.13
N PHE A 114 0.40 15.50 2.53
CA PHE A 114 0.35 14.98 3.88
C PHE A 114 0.71 13.50 3.89
N ALA A 115 1.58 13.09 4.81
CA ALA A 115 1.92 11.69 4.99
C ALA A 115 1.75 11.22 6.43
N ARG A 116 1.40 9.94 6.57
CA ARG A 116 1.63 9.17 7.79
C ARG A 116 2.68 8.13 7.48
N VAL A 117 3.68 8.01 8.34
CA VAL A 117 4.71 6.97 8.27
C VAL A 117 4.77 6.34 9.65
N GLU A 118 4.02 5.26 9.83
CA GLU A 118 3.80 4.61 11.11
C GLU A 118 4.55 3.28 11.15
N LYS A 119 4.89 2.82 12.37
CA LYS A 119 5.36 1.46 12.54
C LYS A 119 4.22 0.52 12.15
N TYR A 120 4.51 -0.52 11.40
CA TYR A 120 3.54 -1.55 11.10
C TYR A 120 3.23 -2.35 12.37
N GLU A 121 1.94 -2.48 12.64
CA GLU A 121 1.38 -3.24 13.76
C GLU A 121 0.38 -4.25 13.15
N ALA A 122 0.72 -5.54 13.16
CA ALA A 122 -0.03 -6.58 12.45
C ALA A 122 -1.46 -6.75 13.01
N ASP A 123 -1.64 -6.50 14.30
CA ASP A 123 -2.91 -6.52 15.02
C ASP A 123 -3.85 -5.36 14.64
N ARG A 124 -3.32 -4.27 14.03
CA ARG A 124 -4.14 -3.15 13.53
C ARG A 124 -4.74 -3.39 12.14
N GLY A 125 -4.42 -4.50 11.49
CA GLY A 125 -5.11 -4.92 10.26
C GLY A 125 -4.81 -4.10 9.01
N ALA A 126 -3.67 -3.39 8.94
CA ALA A 126 -3.31 -2.55 7.80
C ALA A 126 -3.19 -3.34 6.47
N ASN A 127 -2.77 -4.60 6.54
CA ASN A 127 -2.83 -5.61 5.47
C ASN A 127 -4.25 -5.82 4.90
N TYR A 128 -5.27 -5.99 5.77
CA TYR A 128 -6.67 -6.13 5.35
C TYR A 128 -7.25 -4.81 4.86
N TYR A 129 -6.81 -3.69 5.45
CA TYR A 129 -7.20 -2.36 5.00
C TYR A 129 -6.78 -2.12 3.55
N VAL A 130 -5.50 -2.39 3.22
CA VAL A 130 -5.04 -2.29 1.82
C VAL A 130 -5.59 -3.40 0.93
N GLY A 131 -6.01 -4.52 1.52
CA GLY A 131 -6.70 -5.60 0.81
C GLY A 131 -7.95 -5.12 0.05
N LYS A 132 -8.63 -4.10 0.59
CA LYS A 132 -9.84 -3.49 -0.02
C LYS A 132 -9.58 -2.89 -1.41
N TYR A 133 -8.33 -2.58 -1.77
CA TYR A 133 -8.01 -2.06 -3.10
C TYR A 133 -8.17 -3.11 -4.20
N LEU A 134 -8.15 -4.41 -3.88
CA LEU A 134 -8.36 -5.46 -4.87
C LEU A 134 -9.73 -5.36 -5.55
N THR A 135 -10.74 -4.89 -4.81
CA THR A 135 -12.13 -4.89 -5.27
C THR A 135 -12.64 -3.50 -5.62
N LYS A 136 -11.79 -2.46 -5.58
CA LYS A 136 -12.17 -1.10 -6.00
C LYS A 136 -11.96 -0.97 -7.51
N GLU A 137 -13.00 -0.53 -8.23
CA GLU A 137 -12.99 -0.40 -9.70
C GLU A 137 -11.89 0.52 -10.24
N GLN A 138 -11.41 1.47 -9.44
CA GLN A 138 -10.41 2.47 -9.83
C GLN A 138 -9.07 2.31 -9.08
N ALA A 139 -8.76 1.13 -8.56
CA ALA A 139 -7.49 0.91 -7.87
C ALA A 139 -6.32 0.58 -8.82
N ASP A 140 -5.17 1.21 -8.59
CA ASP A 140 -3.88 0.80 -9.15
C ASP A 140 -3.05 0.14 -8.05
N ILE A 141 -2.73 -1.14 -8.22
CA ILE A 141 -1.92 -1.92 -7.28
C ILE A 141 -0.52 -2.11 -7.87
N ARG A 142 0.51 -1.78 -7.09
CA ARG A 142 1.91 -1.99 -7.47
C ARG A 142 2.71 -2.57 -6.32
N PHE A 143 3.77 -3.29 -6.65
CA PHE A 143 4.66 -3.87 -5.65
C PHE A 143 6.08 -4.04 -6.21
N SER A 144 7.05 -4.08 -5.33
CA SER A 144 8.45 -4.28 -5.68
C SER A 144 8.74 -5.69 -6.20
N HIS A 145 9.70 -5.84 -7.13
CA HIS A 145 10.11 -7.15 -7.63
C HIS A 145 10.64 -8.08 -6.53
N ASN A 146 11.34 -7.55 -5.53
CA ASN A 146 11.90 -8.31 -4.40
C ASN A 146 10.84 -8.72 -3.37
N LEU A 147 9.60 -8.21 -3.42
CA LEU A 147 8.51 -8.66 -2.55
C LEU A 147 8.26 -10.18 -2.70
N LYS A 148 8.47 -10.73 -3.90
CA LYS A 148 8.28 -12.16 -4.16
C LYS A 148 9.09 -13.06 -3.22
N GLN A 149 10.29 -12.62 -2.82
CA GLN A 149 11.20 -13.38 -1.95
C GLN A 149 10.65 -13.48 -0.52
N GLU A 150 9.96 -12.42 -0.08
CA GLU A 150 9.30 -12.37 1.22
C GLU A 150 7.95 -13.12 1.23
N LEU A 151 7.33 -13.28 0.04
CA LEU A 151 6.09 -14.02 -0.12
C LEU A 151 6.27 -15.53 -0.26
N SER A 152 7.42 -15.98 -0.78
CA SER A 152 7.74 -17.41 -0.95
C SER A 152 8.22 -18.08 0.34
N GLY A 153 8.37 -17.33 1.43
CA GLY A 153 9.26 -17.68 2.52
C GLY A 153 10.71 -17.53 2.07
N ARG A 154 11.59 -17.09 2.98
CA ARG A 154 13.03 -17.15 2.72
C ARG A 154 13.40 -18.61 2.53
N VAL A 155 13.60 -19.03 1.28
CA VAL A 155 14.40 -20.22 1.00
C VAL A 155 15.80 -19.80 1.40
N GLU A 156 16.22 -20.20 2.60
CA GLU A 156 17.61 -20.06 3.03
C GLU A 156 18.49 -20.71 1.96
N ALA A 157 19.46 -19.93 1.45
CA ALA A 157 20.49 -20.39 0.54
C ALA A 157 21.62 -21.04 1.33
#